data_AF-A0A1J5HQD2-F1
#
_entry.id   AF-A0A1J5HQD2-F1
#
_cell.length_a   1.000
_cell.length_b   1.000
_cell.length_c   1.000
_cell.angle_alpha   90.00
_cell.angle_beta   90.00
_cell.angle_gamma   90.00
#
_symmetry.space_group_name_H-M   'P 1'
#
loop_
_entity.id
_entity.type
_entity.pdbx_description
1 polymer ?
#
loop_
_entity_poly.entity_id
_entity_poly.type
_entity_poly.pdbx_seq_one_letter_code
_entity_poly.pdbx_strand_id
1 'polypeptide(L)' 'MQKKISMMDVFKNPKYRGRHIVLADNKIFTAKTGEGATKILLNVKKKYPNIIPEIAYLPKAQSLILWI' A
#
# COMPACT_ATOMS: atom_id res chain seq x y z
N MET A 1 10.57 -20.81 6.15
CA MET A 1 10.14 -19.43 6.48
C MET A 1 9.43 -18.83 5.27
N GLN A 2 8.17 -18.39 5.41
CA GLN A 2 7.53 -17.61 4.34
C GLN A 2 8.24 -16.26 4.22
N LYS A 3 8.58 -15.85 3.00
CA LYS A 3 9.25 -14.59 2.71
C LYS A 3 8.31 -13.43 3.07
N LYS A 4 8.68 -12.61 4.05
CA LYS A 4 7.94 -11.41 4.44
C LYS A 4 7.99 -10.43 3.27
N ILE A 5 6.83 -9.97 2.81
CA ILE A 5 6.75 -8.94 1.76
C ILE A 5 6.91 -7.59 2.45
N SER A 6 7.90 -6.81 2.02
CA SER A 6 8.13 -5.45 2.53
C SER A 6 7.59 -4.40 1.56
N MET A 7 7.38 -3.17 2.05
CA MET A 7 6.99 -2.06 1.19
C MET A 7 8.07 -1.71 0.15
N MET A 8 9.34 -1.97 0.44
CA MET A 8 10.43 -1.84 -0.54
C MET A 8 10.26 -2.81 -1.72
N ASP A 9 9.78 -4.03 -1.49
CA ASP A 9 9.49 -4.99 -2.56
C ASP A 9 8.35 -4.50 -3.47
N VAL A 10 7.35 -3.84 -2.87
CA VAL A 10 6.26 -3.18 -3.61
C VAL A 10 6.83 -2.05 -4.47
N PHE A 11 7.69 -1.19 -3.91
CA PHE A 11 8.24 -0.03 -4.63
C PHE A 11 9.10 -0.42 -5.83
N LYS A 12 9.81 -1.54 -5.75
CA LYS A 12 10.60 -2.09 -6.86
C LYS A 12 9.75 -2.69 -7.97
N ASN A 13 8.47 -3.01 -7.71
CA ASN A 13 7.62 -3.67 -8.68
C ASN A 13 6.78 -2.66 -9.50
N PRO A 14 7.02 -2.53 -10.82
CA PRO A 14 6.36 -1.54 -11.67
C PRO A 14 4.84 -1.73 -11.78
N LYS A 15 4.29 -2.91 -11.46
CA LYS A 15 2.85 -3.20 -11.46
C LYS A 15 2.06 -2.29 -10.51
N TYR A 16 2.70 -1.77 -9.47
CA TYR A 16 2.06 -0.95 -8.44
C TYR A 16 2.14 0.56 -8.73
N ARG A 17 2.81 0.98 -9.82
CA ARG A 17 2.84 2.39 -10.23
C ARG A 17 1.44 2.91 -10.58
N GLY A 18 1.17 4.15 -10.20
CA GLY A 18 -0.12 4.82 -10.31
C GLY A 18 -1.20 4.32 -9.35
N ARG A 19 -0.82 3.71 -8.22
CA ARG A 19 -1.77 3.12 -7.27
C ARG A 19 -1.47 3.53 -5.84
N HIS A 20 -2.53 3.63 -5.06
CA HIS A 20 -2.45 3.62 -3.60
C HIS A 20 -2.33 2.17 -3.15
N ILE A 21 -1.39 1.92 -2.25
CA ILE A 21 -1.04 0.61 -1.74
C ILE A 21 -1.33 0.57 -0.24
N VAL A 22 -1.94 -0.52 0.21
CA VAL A 22 -2.06 -0.88 1.62
C VAL A 22 -1.41 -2.26 1.78
N LEU A 23 -0.37 -2.37 2.60
CA LEU A 23 0.31 -3.62 2.92
C LEU A 23 -0.04 -4.02 4.35
N ALA A 24 -0.62 -5.20 4.53
CA ALA A 24 -0.94 -5.76 5.84
C ALA A 24 -0.83 -7.28 5.78
N ASP A 25 -0.18 -7.90 6.77
CA ASP A 25 -0.10 -9.36 6.89
C ASP A 25 0.39 -10.06 5.60
N ASN A 26 1.49 -9.56 5.02
CA ASN A 26 2.04 -10.01 3.72
C ASN A 26 1.05 -9.94 2.54
N LYS A 27 -0.06 -9.19 2.66
CA LYS A 27 -1.04 -8.99 1.59
C LYS A 27 -1.00 -7.55 1.11
N ILE A 28 -0.94 -7.41 -0.21
CA ILE A 28 -0.93 -6.12 -0.90
C ILE A 28 -2.33 -5.85 -1.43
N PHE A 29 -2.95 -4.78 -0.97
CA PHE A 29 -4.20 -4.25 -1.48
C PHE A 29 -3.92 -2.97 -2.26
N THR A 30 -4.65 -2.75 -3.37
CA THR A 30 -4.38 -1.60 -4.24
C THR A 30 -5.66 -0.87 -4.61
N ALA A 31 -5.61 0.47 -4.67
CA ALA A 31 -6.67 1.33 -5.18
C ALA A 31 -6.13 2.33 -6.21
N LYS A 32 -7.01 2.75 -7.13
CA LYS A 32 -6.67 3.81 -8.11
C LYS A 32 -6.78 5.22 -7.52
N THR A 33 -7.58 5.39 -6.46
CA THR A 33 -7.87 6.69 -5.84
C THR A 33 -7.62 6.65 -4.33
N GLY A 34 -7.40 7.81 -3.73
CA GLY A 34 -7.21 7.95 -2.28
C GLY A 34 -8.43 7.48 -1.50
N GLU A 35 -9.64 7.80 -1.96
CA GLU A 35 -10.89 7.31 -1.34
C GLU A 35 -10.99 5.78 -1.36
N GLY A 36 -10.60 5.15 -2.47
CA GLY A 36 -10.53 3.70 -2.57
C GLY A 36 -9.54 3.12 -1.57
N ALA A 37 -8.40 3.78 -1.40
CA ALA A 37 -7.39 3.39 -0.40
C ALA A 37 -7.94 3.50 1.03
N THR A 38 -8.67 4.55 1.35
CA THR A 38 -9.32 4.75 2.65
C THR A 38 -10.33 3.64 2.94
N LYS A 39 -11.18 3.28 1.96
CA LYS A 39 -12.14 2.16 2.11
C LYS A 39 -11.43 0.83 2.36
N ILE A 40 -10.36 0.56 1.60
CA ILE A 40 -9.53 -0.64 1.80
C ILE A 40 -8.91 -0.63 3.19
N LEU A 41 -8.32 0.48 3.63
CA LEU A 41 -7.69 0.61 4.94
C LEU A 41 -8.66 0.32 6.08
N LEU A 42 -9.88 0.87 6.01
CA LEU A 42 -10.91 0.62 7.03
C LEU A 42 -11.28 -0.87 7.10
N ASN A 43 -11.40 -1.55 5.97
CA ASN A 43 -11.68 -2.99 5.92
C ASN A 43 -10.49 -3.81 6.44
N VAL A 44 -9.26 -3.42 6.09
CA VAL A 44 -8.03 -4.07 6.57
C VAL A 44 -7.91 -3.93 8.08
N LYS A 45 -8.15 -2.74 8.65
CA LYS A 45 -8.15 -2.54 10.11
C LYS A 45 -9.16 -3.43 10.84
N LYS A 46 -10.36 -3.63 10.27
CA LYS A 46 -11.37 -4.54 10.84
C LYS A 46 -10.94 -6.00 10.76
N LYS A 47 -10.32 -6.40 9.65
CA LYS A 47 -9.93 -7.80 9.39
C LYS A 47 -8.63 -8.21 10.10
N TYR A 48 -7.75 -7.25 10.35
CA TYR A 48 -6.43 -7.44 10.94
C TYR A 48 -6.21 -6.46 12.11
N PRO A 49 -6.98 -6.59 13.21
CA PRO A 49 -6.97 -5.61 14.29
C PRO A 49 -5.61 -5.46 14.99
N ASN A 50 -4.78 -6.50 14.97
CA ASN A 50 -3.46 -6.52 15.63
C ASN A 50 -2.30 -6.17 14.69
N ILE A 51 -2.57 -5.81 13.44
CA ILE A 51 -1.55 -5.47 12.45
C ILE A 51 -1.64 -3.99 12.14
N ILE A 52 -0.49 -3.32 12.13
CA ILE A 52 -0.38 -1.94 11.67
C ILE A 52 -0.15 -1.97 10.15
N PRO A 53 -1.12 -1.55 9.33
CA PRO A 53 -0.95 -1.53 7.88
C PRO A 53 -0.01 -0.40 7.46
N GLU A 54 0.86 -0.70 6.49
CA GLU A 54 1.68 0.30 5.80
C GLU A 54 0.91 0.83 4.60
N ILE A 55 0.98 2.15 4.36
CA ILE A 55 0.23 2.80 3.28
C ILE A 55 1.18 3.70 2.51
N ALA A 56 1.13 3.64 1.19
CA ALA A 56 1.78 4.63 0.35
C ALA A 56 1.04 4.83 -0.97
N TYR A 57 1.30 5.95 -1.62
CA TYR A 57 0.96 6.14 -3.02
C TYR A 57 2.22 6.01 -3.87
N LEU A 58 2.13 5.19 -4.92
CA LEU A 58 3.19 5.04 -5.90
C LEU A 58 2.81 5.81 -7.17
N PRO A 59 3.38 6.99 -7.44
CA PRO A 59 3.04 7.77 -8.63
C PRO A 59 3.45 7.05 -9.92
N LYS A 60 2.67 7.24 -10.99
CA LYS A 60 3.01 6.74 -12.34
C LYS A 60 3.90 7.71 -13.10
N ALA A 61 3.62 9.01 -12.97
CA ALA A 61 4.45 10.07 -13.55
C ALA A 61 5.70 10.28 -12.68
N GLN A 62 6.70 10.98 -13.23
CA GLN A 62 7.72 11.60 -12.38
C GLN A 62 6.99 12.55 -11.43
N SER A 63 7.05 12.27 -10.14
CA SER A 63 6.33 13.04 -9.13
C SER A 63 7.23 13.17 -7.92
N LEU A 64 7.33 14.40 -7.42
CA LEU A 64 7.99 14.68 -6.16
C LEU A 64 7.02 14.39 -5.02
N ILE A 65 7.39 13.47 -4.13
CA ILE A 65 6.68 13.29 -2.86
C ILE A 65 7.34 14.27 -1.88
N LEU A 66 6.62 15.34 -1.54
CA LEU A 66 7.04 16.30 -0.54
C LEU A 66 6.80 15.72 0.85
N TRP A 67 7.85 15.68 1.67
CA TRP A 67 7.77 15.30 3.08
C TRP A 67 7.96 16.58 3.91
N ILE A 68 6.94 16.98 4.67
CA ILE A 68 7.00 18.04 5.69
C ILE A 68 7.13 17.38 7.05
#